data_AF-A0A6P0ZYK5-F1
#
_entry.id   AF-A0A6P0ZYK5-F1
#
_cell.length_a   1.000
_cell.length_b   1.000
_cell.length_c   1.000
_cell.angle_alpha   90.00
_cell.angle_beta   90.00
_cell.angle_gamma   90.00
#
_symmetry.space_group_name_H-M   'P 1'
#
loop_
_entity.id
_entity.type
_entity.pdbx_description
1 polymer ?
#
loop_
_entity_poly.entity_id
_entity_poly.type
_entity_poly.pdbx_seq_one_letter_code
_entity_poly.pdbx_strand_id
1 'polypeptide(L)'
;MVKIISRKSLGTQPVYDIGVKSDHNFILANGIVASNCFNKSHSTAYGYVTYQTAYLKANYPVEYMAALLTASSNSTDKIQKYIATCSTMGIEILPPDINRSDFDFTPMSNSILFGFSAIRNLGHGAINCILKARETGGEFKALADLCDRVDLRTLNRRGLEALVYCGAFDSIQPNRQQLIKDLDPVISWGQDRAKDRESGQLNIFDMFGNTNSEPDQNNNAWESAPSAPAVSDFSRQEKLNWEKELLGFYVSDHPLKSARPVAQVLSPVSLAELGDQKKGTTLSAIVMLTEVKPHLTKTNNQRMAFVQIEDLTGQAEGVVFPKTYEKISSLLQADSRLIIWAKVDERDEKIQLIIEDAELIETLRTVVVELTPKQVTTNNLNQLKSILQKHSGKKRQAKVPVLATIPTPQQYQFVRFDSKYWVQNDQVTVNALKASGFDARIAPVIKS
;
A
#
# COMPACT_ATOMS: atom_id res chain seq x y z
N MET A 1 -9.83 -1.26 29.71
CA MET A 1 -9.64 -2.54 30.42
C MET A 1 -10.87 -2.81 31.29
N VAL A 2 -11.63 -3.87 31.03
CA VAL A 2 -12.77 -4.23 31.88
C VAL A 2 -12.23 -4.89 33.14
N LYS A 3 -12.50 -4.29 34.30
CA LYS A 3 -12.07 -4.80 35.61
C LYS A 3 -13.23 -5.54 36.24
N ILE A 4 -13.10 -6.85 36.43
CA ILE A 4 -14.13 -7.64 37.13
C ILE A 4 -14.17 -7.16 38.58
N ILE A 5 -15.29 -6.53 38.95
CA ILE A 5 -15.51 -5.91 40.26
C ILE A 5 -16.12 -6.87 41.29
N SER A 6 -16.76 -7.95 40.85
CA SER A 6 -17.15 -9.04 41.74
C SER A 6 -17.41 -10.33 40.97
N ARG A 7 -17.33 -11.46 41.67
CA ARG A 7 -17.72 -12.79 41.20
C ARG A 7 -18.68 -13.37 42.24
N LYS A 8 -19.80 -13.93 41.77
CA LYS A 8 -20.71 -14.70 42.61
C LYS A 8 -20.78 -16.13 42.06
N SER A 9 -20.56 -17.12 42.92
CA SER A 9 -20.78 -18.52 42.54
C SER A 9 -22.28 -18.75 42.33
N LEU A 10 -22.65 -19.34 41.20
CA LEU A 10 -24.03 -19.75 40.90
C LEU A 10 -24.29 -21.23 41.28
N GLY A 11 -23.35 -21.85 42.01
CA GLY A 11 -23.38 -23.26 42.37
C GLY A 11 -22.44 -24.12 41.54
N THR A 12 -22.35 -25.40 41.88
CA THR A 12 -21.55 -26.39 41.18
C THR A 12 -22.48 -27.23 40.31
N GLN A 13 -22.22 -27.30 39.01
CA GLN A 13 -22.89 -28.26 38.14
C GLN A 13 -21.91 -29.37 37.76
N PRO A 14 -22.37 -30.63 37.69
CA PRO A 14 -21.55 -31.69 37.14
C PRO A 14 -21.25 -31.38 35.66
N VAL A 15 -19.97 -31.20 35.36
CA VAL A 15 -19.48 -31.14 33.97
C VAL A 15 -19.05 -32.55 33.58
N TYR A 16 -19.52 -33.01 32.43
CA TYR A 16 -19.12 -34.30 31.89
C TYR A 16 -17.87 -34.10 31.04
N ASP A 17 -16.70 -34.13 31.67
CA ASP A 17 -15.47 -34.42 30.94
C ASP A 17 -15.42 -35.94 30.71
N ILE A 18 -15.42 -36.35 29.45
CA ILE A 18 -15.27 -37.76 29.11
C ILE A 18 -13.79 -38.13 29.29
N GLY A 19 -13.44 -38.58 30.49
CA GLY A 19 -12.17 -39.24 30.76
C GLY A 19 -12.22 -40.67 30.24
N VAL A 20 -11.60 -40.91 29.08
CA VAL A 20 -11.47 -42.27 28.52
C VAL A 20 -10.22 -42.95 29.10
N LYS A 21 -10.43 -44.12 29.71
CA LYS A 21 -9.40 -44.87 30.47
C LYS A 21 -8.31 -45.50 29.57
N SER A 22 -8.57 -45.58 28.26
CA SER A 22 -7.70 -46.08 27.18
C SER A 22 -8.19 -45.50 25.84
N ASP A 23 -7.45 -45.69 24.74
CA ASP A 23 -7.90 -45.31 23.38
C ASP A 23 -9.30 -45.88 23.10
N HIS A 24 -10.30 -45.01 22.95
CA HIS A 24 -11.69 -45.40 22.73
C HIS A 24 -12.27 -44.59 21.57
N ASN A 25 -12.76 -45.30 20.56
CA ASN A 25 -13.56 -44.76 19.48
C ASN A 25 -15.04 -44.79 19.86
N PHE A 26 -15.74 -43.66 19.88
CA PHE A 26 -17.19 -43.65 20.10
C PHE A 26 -17.88 -44.24 18.86
N ILE A 27 -18.84 -45.14 19.03
CA ILE A 27 -19.58 -45.76 17.92
C ILE A 27 -21.04 -45.27 17.98
N LEU A 28 -21.53 -44.73 16.87
CA LEU A 28 -22.93 -44.32 16.71
C LEU A 28 -23.84 -45.55 16.60
N ALA A 29 -25.14 -45.39 16.86
CA ALA A 29 -26.12 -46.48 16.81
C ALA A 29 -26.20 -47.21 15.46
N ASN A 30 -25.71 -46.60 14.38
CA ASN A 30 -25.61 -47.19 13.04
C ASN A 30 -24.26 -47.89 12.75
N GLY A 31 -23.42 -48.10 13.77
CA GLY A 31 -22.14 -48.79 13.66
C GLY A 31 -20.97 -47.93 13.15
N ILE A 32 -21.17 -46.63 12.93
CA ILE A 32 -20.12 -45.72 12.43
C ILE A 32 -19.31 -45.18 13.62
N VAL A 33 -17.98 -45.15 13.48
CA VAL A 33 -17.09 -44.51 14.44
C VAL A 33 -17.25 -42.98 14.38
N ALA A 34 -17.64 -42.38 15.49
CA ALA A 34 -17.69 -40.95 15.70
C ALA A 34 -16.26 -40.41 15.93
N SER A 35 -15.53 -40.23 14.84
CA SER A 35 -14.25 -39.52 14.82
C SER A 35 -14.49 -38.01 14.58
N ASN A 36 -13.69 -37.14 15.20
CA ASN A 36 -13.74 -35.68 15.04
C ASN A 36 -15.07 -34.98 15.45
N CYS A 37 -15.78 -35.51 16.45
CA CYS A 37 -16.96 -34.82 16.99
C CYS A 37 -16.58 -33.49 17.67
N PHE A 38 -17.28 -32.41 17.30
CA PHE A 38 -17.04 -31.07 17.84
C PHE A 38 -18.10 -30.67 18.87
N ASN A 39 -17.69 -29.92 19.90
CA ASN A 39 -18.59 -29.46 20.95
C ASN A 39 -19.57 -28.39 20.40
N LYS A 40 -20.86 -28.74 20.27
CA LYS A 40 -21.88 -27.85 19.71
C LYS A 40 -22.01 -26.51 20.46
N SER A 41 -21.97 -26.51 21.79
CA SER A 41 -22.07 -25.27 22.57
C SER A 41 -20.93 -24.30 22.27
N HIS A 42 -19.70 -24.82 22.18
CA HIS A 42 -18.51 -24.04 21.83
C HIS A 42 -18.59 -23.53 20.39
N SER A 43 -18.89 -24.41 19.41
CA SER A 43 -19.05 -24.02 18.01
C SER A 43 -20.15 -22.98 17.79
N THR A 44 -21.26 -23.08 18.53
CA THR A 44 -22.38 -22.13 18.42
C THR A 44 -21.97 -20.75 18.91
N ALA A 45 -21.24 -20.67 20.03
CA ALA A 45 -20.76 -19.39 20.57
C ALA A 45 -19.82 -18.66 19.59
N TYR A 46 -18.87 -19.38 18.98
CA TYR A 46 -17.98 -18.79 17.97
C TYR A 46 -18.72 -18.46 16.67
N GLY A 47 -19.63 -19.34 16.22
CA GLY A 47 -20.46 -19.10 15.04
C GLY A 47 -21.30 -17.82 15.15
N TYR A 48 -21.78 -17.51 16.36
CA TYR A 48 -22.50 -16.24 16.62
C TYR A 48 -21.60 -15.01 16.42
N VAL A 49 -20.37 -15.03 16.93
CA VAL A 49 -19.40 -13.93 16.72
C VAL A 49 -19.00 -13.80 15.24
N THR A 50 -18.83 -14.93 14.54
CA THR A 50 -18.59 -14.93 13.08
C THR A 50 -19.75 -14.30 12.33
N TYR A 51 -21.00 -14.63 12.69
CA TYR A 51 -22.18 -14.01 12.09
C TYR A 51 -22.22 -12.50 12.34
N GLN A 52 -21.94 -12.05 13.57
CA GLN A 52 -21.93 -10.63 13.91
C GLN A 52 -20.89 -9.86 13.10
N THR A 53 -19.67 -10.38 12.99
CA THR A 53 -18.61 -9.73 12.21
C THR A 53 -18.92 -9.72 10.70
N ALA A 54 -19.49 -10.80 10.16
CA ALA A 54 -19.96 -10.84 8.78
C ALA A 54 -21.10 -9.83 8.53
N TYR A 55 -22.06 -9.73 9.45
CA TYR A 55 -23.15 -8.76 9.37
C TYR A 55 -22.63 -7.31 9.35
N LEU A 56 -21.70 -6.97 10.24
CA LEU A 56 -21.09 -5.64 10.27
C LEU A 56 -20.32 -5.35 8.98
N LYS A 57 -19.53 -6.30 8.49
CA LYS A 57 -18.80 -6.13 7.21
C LYS A 57 -19.74 -5.93 6.02
N ALA A 58 -20.90 -6.60 6.01
CA ALA A 58 -21.85 -6.49 4.92
C ALA A 58 -22.67 -5.19 4.93
N ASN A 59 -23.04 -4.69 6.11
CA ASN A 59 -23.95 -3.54 6.24
C ASN A 59 -23.26 -2.22 6.60
N TYR A 60 -22.12 -2.27 7.28
CA TYR A 60 -21.33 -1.12 7.74
C TYR A 60 -19.85 -1.32 7.36
N PRO A 61 -19.54 -1.46 6.04
CA PRO A 61 -18.22 -1.87 5.60
C PRO A 61 -17.13 -0.86 5.97
N VAL A 62 -17.42 0.44 5.94
CA VAL A 62 -16.43 1.50 6.21
C VAL A 62 -16.08 1.52 7.70
N GLU A 63 -17.08 1.51 8.57
CA GLU A 63 -16.92 1.49 10.02
C GLU A 63 -16.26 0.20 10.49
N TYR A 64 -16.65 -0.94 9.91
CA TYR A 64 -16.04 -2.23 10.20
C TYR A 64 -14.55 -2.26 9.84
N MET A 65 -14.20 -1.75 8.65
CA MET A 65 -12.80 -1.69 8.21
C MET A 65 -11.99 -0.68 9.04
N ALA A 66 -12.57 0.47 9.41
CA ALA A 66 -11.93 1.43 10.31
C ALA A 66 -11.64 0.80 11.69
N ALA A 67 -12.60 0.05 12.25
CA ALA A 67 -12.40 -0.66 13.51
C ALA A 67 -11.30 -1.74 13.42
N LEU A 68 -11.21 -2.48 12.30
CA LEU A 68 -10.14 -3.45 12.08
C LEU A 68 -8.75 -2.81 11.98
N LEU A 69 -8.65 -1.67 11.27
CA LEU A 69 -7.42 -0.89 11.16
C LEU A 69 -6.97 -0.39 12.52
N THR A 70 -7.89 0.18 13.29
CA THR A 70 -7.66 0.63 14.67
C THR A 70 -7.20 -0.50 15.58
N ALA A 71 -7.88 -1.65 15.56
CA ALA A 71 -7.52 -2.80 16.38
C ALA A 71 -6.14 -3.39 16.04
N SER A 72 -5.63 -3.10 14.84
CA SER A 72 -4.34 -3.60 14.34
C SER A 72 -3.29 -2.51 14.14
N SER A 73 -3.49 -1.32 14.72
CA SER A 73 -2.59 -0.16 14.59
C SER A 73 -1.13 -0.47 14.96
N ASN A 74 -0.92 -1.42 15.88
CA ASN A 74 0.41 -1.85 16.31
C ASN A 74 1.10 -2.86 15.35
N SER A 75 0.45 -3.29 14.26
CA SER A 75 0.98 -4.29 13.33
C SER A 75 0.89 -3.80 11.90
N THR A 76 2.04 -3.40 11.34
CA THR A 76 2.15 -2.90 9.96
C THR A 76 1.66 -3.91 8.93
N ASP A 77 1.98 -5.20 9.12
CA ASP A 77 1.61 -6.26 8.18
C ASP A 77 0.10 -6.46 8.11
N LYS A 78 -0.61 -6.30 9.24
CA LYS A 78 -2.07 -6.37 9.30
C LYS A 78 -2.71 -5.14 8.67
N ILE A 79 -2.20 -3.95 8.99
CA ILE A 79 -2.67 -2.70 8.40
C ILE A 79 -2.59 -2.78 6.86
N GLN A 80 -1.44 -3.19 6.30
CA GLN A 80 -1.29 -3.33 4.85
C GLN A 80 -2.34 -4.27 4.23
N LYS A 81 -2.58 -5.44 4.84
CA LYS A 81 -3.60 -6.40 4.36
C LYS A 81 -5.02 -5.81 4.40
N TYR A 82 -5.36 -5.10 5.47
CA TYR A 82 -6.67 -4.47 5.57
C TYR A 82 -6.85 -3.32 4.59
N ILE A 83 -5.79 -2.58 4.28
CA ILE A 83 -5.84 -1.51 3.30
C ILE A 83 -5.97 -2.04 1.86
N ALA A 84 -5.27 -3.13 1.53
CA ALA A 84 -5.51 -3.83 0.27
C ALA A 84 -6.97 -4.33 0.16
N THR A 85 -7.54 -4.79 1.27
CA THR A 85 -8.96 -5.16 1.35
C THR A 85 -9.87 -3.95 1.15
N CYS A 86 -9.61 -2.81 1.80
CA CYS A 86 -10.33 -1.55 1.59
C CYS A 86 -10.30 -1.14 0.12
N SER A 87 -9.13 -1.19 -0.53
CA SER A 87 -8.98 -0.85 -1.95
C SER A 87 -9.84 -1.75 -2.84
N THR A 88 -9.92 -3.04 -2.53
CA THR A 88 -10.76 -4.02 -3.25
C THR A 88 -12.25 -3.77 -3.03
N MET A 89 -12.62 -3.30 -1.83
CA MET A 89 -13.98 -2.90 -1.48
C MET A 89 -14.37 -1.50 -2.00
N GLY A 90 -13.44 -0.77 -2.63
CA GLY A 90 -13.66 0.60 -3.09
C GLY A 90 -13.67 1.65 -1.98
N ILE A 91 -13.15 1.32 -0.79
CA ILE A 91 -13.02 2.24 0.34
C ILE A 91 -11.67 2.95 0.25
N GLU A 92 -11.70 4.27 0.16
CA GLU A 92 -10.49 5.10 0.08
C GLU A 92 -9.91 5.35 1.48
N ILE A 93 -8.58 5.27 1.61
CA ILE A 93 -7.88 5.67 2.84
C ILE A 93 -7.28 7.04 2.59
N LEU A 94 -7.71 8.04 3.36
CA LEU A 94 -7.19 9.40 3.28
C LEU A 94 -5.94 9.54 4.15
N PRO A 95 -4.96 10.38 3.77
CA PRO A 95 -3.79 10.68 4.61
C PRO A 95 -4.21 11.31 5.94
N PRO A 96 -3.35 11.25 6.97
CA PRO A 96 -3.61 11.97 8.21
C PRO A 96 -3.76 13.47 7.92
N ASP A 97 -4.54 14.16 8.74
CA ASP A 97 -4.76 15.60 8.66
C ASP A 97 -4.79 16.18 10.08
N ILE A 98 -4.01 17.21 10.35
CA ILE A 98 -3.84 17.80 11.70
C ILE A 98 -5.16 18.29 12.30
N ASN A 99 -6.10 18.74 11.47
CA ASN A 99 -7.36 19.32 11.86
C ASN A 99 -8.52 18.31 11.86
N ARG A 100 -8.39 17.20 11.13
CA ARG A 100 -9.49 16.23 10.95
C ARG A 100 -9.23 14.87 11.58
N SER A 101 -7.97 14.42 11.63
CA SER A 101 -7.64 13.08 12.15
C SER A 101 -7.82 13.02 13.66
N ASP A 102 -8.31 11.89 14.13
CA ASP A 102 -8.40 11.58 15.56
C ASP A 102 -7.31 10.58 15.97
N PHE A 103 -7.39 10.12 17.22
CA PHE A 103 -6.49 9.10 17.74
C PHE A 103 -6.56 7.82 16.90
N ASP A 104 -7.77 7.37 16.58
CA ASP A 104 -8.05 6.13 15.83
C ASP A 104 -8.45 6.42 14.37
N PHE A 105 -8.46 5.38 13.53
CA PHE A 105 -8.96 5.49 12.17
C PHE A 105 -10.44 5.91 12.20
N THR A 106 -10.77 6.98 11.48
CA THR A 106 -12.09 7.60 11.55
C THR A 106 -12.87 7.31 10.27
N PRO A 107 -14.00 6.59 10.35
CA PRO A 107 -14.83 6.34 9.17
C PRO A 107 -15.50 7.65 8.72
N MET A 108 -15.42 7.91 7.42
CA MET A 108 -16.17 8.94 6.71
C MET A 108 -17.16 8.26 5.76
N SER A 109 -17.94 9.01 4.99
CA SER A 109 -19.02 8.44 4.17
C SER A 109 -18.58 7.28 3.26
N ASN A 110 -17.50 7.45 2.48
CA ASN A 110 -16.96 6.43 1.57
C ASN A 110 -15.44 6.22 1.74
N SER A 111 -14.88 6.74 2.83
CA SER A 111 -13.45 6.75 3.06
C SER A 111 -13.13 6.60 4.53
N ILE A 112 -11.88 6.32 4.85
CA ILE A 112 -11.39 6.23 6.22
C ILE A 112 -10.25 7.21 6.35
N LEU A 113 -10.36 8.12 7.31
CA LEU A 113 -9.30 9.06 7.64
C LEU A 113 -8.28 8.38 8.56
N PHE A 114 -7.00 8.54 8.24
CA PHE A 114 -5.90 7.93 8.98
C PHE A 114 -5.87 8.42 10.43
N GLY A 115 -5.78 7.50 11.38
CA GLY A 115 -5.66 7.81 12.81
C GLY A 115 -4.22 8.07 13.24
N PHE A 116 -4.00 9.05 14.11
CA PHE A 116 -2.65 9.41 14.59
C PHE A 116 -1.94 8.25 15.30
N SER A 117 -2.69 7.32 15.91
CA SER A 117 -2.12 6.16 16.61
C SER A 117 -1.32 5.20 15.71
N ALA A 118 -1.57 5.22 14.40
CA ALA A 118 -0.86 4.37 13.44
C ALA A 118 0.35 5.08 12.78
N ILE A 119 0.69 6.31 13.18
CA ILE A 119 1.87 7.02 12.69
C ILE A 119 3.08 6.65 13.54
N ARG A 120 4.14 6.13 12.90
CA ARG A 120 5.40 5.85 13.59
C ARG A 120 6.03 7.14 14.13
N ASN A 121 6.73 7.02 15.25
CA ASN A 121 7.35 8.13 15.98
C ASN A 121 6.37 9.13 16.63
N LEU A 122 5.06 8.86 16.59
CA LEU A 122 4.05 9.67 17.28
C LEU A 122 3.51 8.94 18.51
N GLY A 123 3.90 9.39 19.69
CA GLY A 123 3.49 8.77 20.96
C GLY A 123 2.11 9.22 21.44
N HIS A 124 1.44 8.39 22.24
CA HIS A 124 0.11 8.67 22.81
C HIS A 124 0.03 10.03 23.54
N GLY A 125 1.09 10.43 24.25
CA GLY A 125 1.16 11.73 24.92
C GLY A 125 1.13 12.90 23.94
N ALA A 126 1.87 12.79 22.84
CA ALA A 126 1.91 13.80 21.78
C ALA A 126 0.55 13.92 21.07
N ILE A 127 -0.08 12.79 20.75
CA ILE A 127 -1.42 12.77 20.12
C ILE A 127 -2.44 13.47 21.02
N ASN A 128 -2.49 13.11 22.30
CA ASN A 128 -3.40 13.76 23.24
C ASN A 128 -3.14 15.26 23.37
N CYS A 129 -1.87 15.69 23.30
CA CYS A 129 -1.51 17.10 23.36
C CYS A 129 -2.07 17.86 22.16
N ILE A 130 -1.94 17.30 20.95
CA ILE A 130 -2.49 17.86 19.72
C ILE A 130 -4.02 17.95 19.79
N LEU A 131 -4.69 16.85 20.14
CA LEU A 131 -6.16 16.79 20.20
C LEU A 131 -6.72 17.78 21.22
N LYS A 132 -6.12 17.87 22.42
CA LYS A 132 -6.52 18.85 23.44
C LYS A 132 -6.33 20.29 22.97
N ALA A 133 -5.20 20.59 22.34
CA ALA A 133 -4.95 21.93 21.81
C ALA A 133 -5.95 22.31 20.70
N ARG A 134 -6.36 21.33 19.89
CA ARG A 134 -7.41 21.49 18.87
C ARG A 134 -8.79 21.70 19.49
N GLU A 135 -9.13 20.97 20.55
CA GLU A 135 -10.39 21.13 21.28
C GLU A 135 -10.50 22.52 21.94
N THR A 136 -9.41 23.03 22.53
CA THR A 136 -9.44 24.33 23.24
C THR A 136 -9.26 25.53 22.32
N GLY A 137 -8.45 25.40 21.27
CA GLY A 137 -8.08 26.52 20.38
C GLY A 137 -8.73 26.47 18.99
N GLY A 138 -9.49 25.43 18.67
CA GLY A 138 -10.01 25.20 17.32
C GLY A 138 -8.96 24.71 16.34
N GLU A 139 -9.27 24.80 15.04
CA GLU A 139 -8.38 24.35 13.96
C GLU A 139 -7.04 25.11 13.94
N PHE A 140 -5.96 24.37 13.71
CA PHE A 140 -4.63 24.91 13.46
C PHE A 140 -4.58 25.58 12.09
N LYS A 141 -3.98 26.77 12.04
CA LYS A 141 -3.85 27.56 10.80
C LYS A 141 -2.44 27.54 10.21
N ALA A 142 -1.43 27.17 11.00
CA ALA A 142 -0.03 27.09 10.57
C ALA A 142 0.74 26.08 11.44
N LEU A 143 1.94 25.68 10.98
CA LEU A 143 2.89 24.92 11.81
C LEU A 143 3.26 25.69 13.08
N ALA A 144 3.48 27.00 12.95
CA ALA A 144 3.74 27.87 14.09
C ALA A 144 2.59 27.92 15.08
N ASP A 145 1.35 27.90 14.59
CA ASP A 145 0.15 27.86 15.44
C ASP A 145 0.06 26.57 16.26
N LEU A 146 0.46 25.42 15.68
CA LEU A 146 0.61 24.18 16.45
C LEU A 146 1.70 24.33 17.52
N CYS A 147 2.90 24.74 17.12
CA CYS A 147 4.06 24.87 18.00
C CYS A 147 3.86 25.86 19.15
N ASP A 148 3.01 26.88 18.96
CA ASP A 148 2.66 27.86 20.00
C ASP A 148 1.67 27.31 21.03
N ARG A 149 0.81 26.37 20.64
CA ARG A 149 -0.29 25.86 21.48
C ARG A 149 0.04 24.57 22.22
N VAL A 150 0.98 23.78 21.71
CA VAL A 150 1.32 22.45 22.26
C VAL A 150 2.59 22.48 23.09
N ASP A 151 2.69 21.56 24.05
CA ASP A 151 3.92 21.34 24.79
C ASP A 151 4.96 20.61 23.92
N LEU A 152 5.97 21.37 23.46
CA LEU A 152 7.07 20.88 22.64
C LEU A 152 8.03 19.93 23.38
N ARG A 153 7.91 19.77 24.71
CA ARG A 153 8.59 18.70 25.45
C ARG A 153 7.92 17.35 25.20
N THR A 154 6.58 17.36 25.07
CA THR A 154 5.76 16.18 24.78
C THR A 154 5.73 15.88 23.27
N LEU A 155 5.49 16.89 22.43
CA LEU A 155 5.58 16.80 20.98
C LEU A 155 6.99 17.22 20.52
N ASN A 156 7.91 16.26 20.55
CA ASN A 156 9.30 16.50 20.17
C ASN A 156 9.48 16.68 18.66
N ARG A 157 10.70 17.09 18.26
CA ARG A 157 11.08 17.29 16.84
C ARG A 157 10.74 16.08 15.95
N ARG A 158 11.02 14.86 16.40
CA ARG A 158 10.77 13.64 15.60
C ARG A 158 9.27 13.44 15.34
N GLY A 159 8.42 13.80 16.32
CA GLY A 159 6.96 13.79 16.16
C GLY A 159 6.49 14.85 15.16
N LEU A 160 7.04 16.06 15.21
CA LEU A 160 6.72 17.12 14.23
C LEU A 160 7.16 16.75 12.82
N GLU A 161 8.39 16.24 12.66
CA GLU A 161 8.90 15.73 11.39
C GLU A 161 7.98 14.62 10.85
N ALA A 162 7.57 13.68 11.70
CA ALA A 162 6.67 12.60 11.30
C ALA A 162 5.32 13.14 10.78
N LEU A 163 4.72 14.14 11.46
CA LEU A 163 3.46 14.77 11.04
C LEU A 163 3.60 15.49 9.69
N VAL A 164 4.71 16.20 9.47
CA VAL A 164 4.98 16.89 8.19
C VAL A 164 5.19 15.87 7.07
N TYR A 165 6.07 14.89 7.29
CA TYR A 165 6.44 13.91 6.28
C TYR A 165 5.28 13.00 5.87
N CYS A 166 4.39 12.65 6.79
CA CYS A 166 3.22 11.81 6.51
C CYS A 166 2.03 12.57 5.88
N GLY A 167 2.13 13.89 5.73
CA GLY A 167 1.12 14.72 5.07
C GLY A 167 0.05 15.32 5.98
N ALA A 168 0.21 15.24 7.31
CA ALA A 168 -0.77 15.82 8.25
C ALA A 168 -0.99 17.33 8.06
N PHE A 169 -0.01 18.03 7.51
CA PHE A 169 -0.06 19.47 7.25
C PHE A 169 -0.39 19.84 5.79
N ASP A 170 -0.63 18.88 4.91
CA ASP A 170 -0.80 19.15 3.47
C ASP A 170 -2.02 20.05 3.17
N SER A 171 -3.04 20.04 4.04
CA SER A 171 -4.22 20.92 3.94
C SER A 171 -3.94 22.38 4.32
N ILE A 172 -2.86 22.63 5.07
CA ILE A 172 -2.43 23.96 5.51
C ILE A 172 -1.31 24.50 4.59
N GLN A 173 -0.28 23.70 4.37
CA GLN A 173 0.88 24.04 3.55
C GLN A 173 1.34 22.79 2.79
N PRO A 174 1.09 22.70 1.47
CA PRO A 174 1.39 21.50 0.69
C PRO A 174 2.89 21.24 0.46
N ASN A 175 3.73 22.27 0.65
CA ASN A 175 5.17 22.16 0.50
C ASN A 175 5.79 21.56 1.79
N ARG A 176 5.91 20.23 1.81
CA ARG A 176 6.47 19.48 2.95
C ARG A 176 7.94 19.85 3.19
N GLN A 177 8.71 20.12 2.14
CA GLN A 177 10.12 20.50 2.30
C GLN A 177 10.28 21.87 2.97
N GLN A 178 9.40 22.83 2.64
CA GLN A 178 9.35 24.12 3.30
C GLN A 178 9.04 23.97 4.80
N LEU A 179 8.02 23.18 5.15
CA LEU A 179 7.66 22.91 6.54
C LEU A 179 8.83 22.31 7.34
N ILE A 180 9.58 21.38 6.76
CA ILE A 180 10.78 20.81 7.41
C ILE A 180 11.86 21.87 7.64
N LYS A 181 12.05 22.82 6.71
CA LYS A 181 13.00 23.94 6.90
C LYS A 181 12.51 24.94 7.93
N ASP A 182 11.19 25.14 8.02
CA ASP A 182 10.57 26.03 9.00
C ASP A 182 10.62 25.44 10.43
N LEU A 183 10.80 24.13 10.62
CA LEU A 183 10.82 23.51 11.96
C LEU A 183 11.89 24.12 12.88
N ASP A 184 13.11 24.34 12.40
CA ASP A 184 14.21 24.90 13.22
C ASP A 184 13.84 26.27 13.82
N PRO A 185 13.51 27.29 13.00
CA PRO A 185 13.16 28.60 13.53
C PRO A 185 11.84 28.60 14.30
N VAL A 186 10.83 27.81 13.88
CA VAL A 186 9.51 27.78 14.52
C VAL A 186 9.53 27.09 15.88
N ILE A 187 10.30 26.00 16.06
CA ILE A 187 10.43 25.33 17.35
C ILE A 187 11.09 26.26 18.37
N SER A 188 12.18 26.96 17.99
CA SER A 188 12.83 27.91 18.89
C SER A 188 11.88 29.02 19.30
N TRP A 189 11.16 29.59 18.33
CA TRP A 189 10.18 30.65 18.56
C TRP A 189 9.04 30.18 19.50
N GLY A 190 8.49 28.99 19.27
CA GLY A 190 7.44 28.42 20.13
C GLY A 190 7.92 28.13 21.56
N GLN A 191 9.15 27.66 21.72
CA GLN A 191 9.76 27.43 23.04
C GLN A 191 9.96 28.73 23.82
N ASP A 192 10.41 29.80 23.17
CA ASP A 192 10.62 31.08 23.85
C ASP A 192 9.28 31.70 24.27
N ARG A 193 8.24 31.61 23.44
CA ARG A 193 6.88 32.02 23.82
C ARG A 193 6.30 31.21 24.97
N ALA A 194 6.55 29.90 24.99
CA ALA A 194 6.13 29.05 26.11
C ALA A 194 6.82 29.49 27.42
N LYS A 195 8.12 29.82 27.38
CA LYS A 195 8.86 30.35 28.54
C LYS A 195 8.32 31.71 28.99
N ASP A 196 8.01 32.62 28.07
CA ASP A 196 7.46 33.95 28.38
C ASP A 196 6.11 33.83 29.11
N ARG A 197 5.27 32.88 28.69
CA ARG A 197 4.00 32.56 29.39
C ARG A 197 4.23 31.94 30.76
N GLU A 198 5.17 31.00 30.89
CA GLU A 198 5.52 30.37 32.18
C GLU A 198 6.13 31.37 33.18
N SER A 199 6.90 32.35 32.69
CA SER A 199 7.57 33.36 33.52
C SER A 199 6.65 34.51 33.94
N GLY A 200 5.44 34.61 33.36
CA GLY A 200 4.52 35.71 33.59
C GLY A 200 5.00 37.04 33.00
N GLN A 201 6.04 37.03 32.15
CA GLN A 201 6.42 38.19 31.35
C GLN A 201 5.38 38.34 30.24
N LEU A 202 4.34 39.12 30.50
CA LEU A 202 3.53 39.71 29.44
C LEU A 202 4.49 40.47 28.52
N ASN A 203 4.55 40.03 27.27
CA ASN A 203 5.41 40.62 26.27
C ASN A 203 5.07 42.12 26.19
N ILE A 204 6.07 43.01 26.23
CA ILE A 204 5.83 44.45 26.17
C ILE A 204 4.99 44.82 24.92
N PHE A 205 5.06 44.01 23.87
CA PHE A 205 4.19 44.12 22.69
C PHE A 205 2.69 43.83 22.96
N ASP A 206 2.33 42.87 23.82
CA ASP A 206 0.93 42.67 24.25
C ASP A 206 0.44 43.84 25.10
N MET A 207 1.35 44.52 25.82
CA MET A 207 1.01 45.66 26.67
C MET A 207 0.89 46.98 25.88
N PHE A 208 1.62 47.15 24.77
CA PHE A 208 1.59 48.36 23.93
C PHE A 208 0.70 48.24 22.68
N GLY A 209 0.26 47.03 22.31
CA GLY A 209 -0.68 46.79 21.20
C GLY A 209 -2.14 47.10 21.54
N ASN A 210 -2.47 47.40 22.79
CA ASN A 210 -3.85 47.47 23.27
C ASN A 210 -4.26 48.88 23.75
N THR A 211 -4.24 49.85 22.83
CA THR A 211 -5.00 51.09 23.02
C THR A 211 -6.18 51.11 22.05
N ASN A 212 -7.33 50.66 22.56
CA ASN A 212 -8.69 50.83 22.03
C ASN A 212 -9.33 49.72 21.17
N SER A 213 -9.28 48.47 21.64
CA SER A 213 -10.30 47.48 21.28
C SER A 213 -10.41 46.39 22.35
N GLU A 214 -11.61 45.88 22.58
CA GLU A 214 -11.90 44.76 23.47
C GLU A 214 -10.93 43.57 23.26
N PRO A 215 -10.71 42.70 24.28
CA PRO A 215 -9.78 41.58 24.16
C PRO A 215 -10.29 40.58 23.13
N ASP A 216 -9.87 40.76 21.88
CA ASP A 216 -9.99 39.74 20.85
C ASP A 216 -9.11 38.56 21.31
N GLN A 217 -9.74 37.44 21.64
CA GLN A 217 -9.04 36.18 21.98
C GLN A 217 -8.30 35.58 20.77
N ASN A 218 -8.22 36.29 19.64
CA ASN A 218 -7.55 35.93 18.40
C ASN A 218 -6.35 36.85 18.12
N ASN A 219 -5.40 36.97 19.05
CA ASN A 219 -4.07 37.43 18.66
C ASN A 219 -3.46 36.34 17.76
N ASN A 220 -3.36 36.62 16.45
CA ASN A 220 -2.67 35.79 15.44
C ASN A 220 -1.16 35.79 15.68
N ALA A 221 -0.71 35.42 16.88
CA ALA A 221 0.69 35.47 17.28
C ALA A 221 1.59 34.63 16.36
N TRP A 222 1.04 33.56 15.76
CA TRP A 222 1.71 32.71 14.79
C TRP A 222 2.11 33.41 13.48
N GLU A 223 1.52 34.56 13.13
CA GLU A 223 1.93 35.37 11.97
C GLU A 223 3.31 36.02 12.16
N SER A 224 3.73 36.22 13.42
CA SER A 224 5.06 36.75 13.75
C SER A 224 6.16 35.68 13.71
N ALA A 225 5.80 34.43 13.43
CA ALA A 225 6.75 33.33 13.45
C ALA A 225 7.78 33.45 12.32
N PRO A 226 9.06 33.17 12.59
CA PRO A 226 10.09 33.15 11.56
C PRO A 226 9.85 32.03 10.56
N SER A 227 10.13 32.28 9.28
CA SER A 227 10.11 31.27 8.22
C SER A 227 11.48 31.19 7.56
N ALA A 228 11.86 29.99 7.17
CA ALA A 228 13.07 29.73 6.42
C ALA A 228 12.95 30.25 4.97
N PRO A 229 14.09 30.47 4.27
CA PRO A 229 14.07 30.83 2.86
C PRO A 229 13.26 29.83 2.03
N ALA A 230 12.55 30.34 1.02
CA ALA A 230 11.69 29.52 0.17
C ALA A 230 12.49 28.40 -0.54
N VAL A 231 12.01 27.17 -0.42
CA VAL A 231 12.59 25.99 -1.07
C VAL A 231 11.58 25.29 -1.97
N SER A 232 12.07 24.63 -3.03
CA SER A 232 11.25 23.71 -3.81
C SER A 232 10.76 22.58 -2.92
N ASP A 233 9.59 22.03 -3.24
CA ASP A 233 9.03 20.88 -2.54
C ASP A 233 9.77 19.59 -2.88
N PHE A 234 9.57 18.57 -2.05
CA PHE A 234 10.10 17.23 -2.29
C PHE A 234 9.55 16.65 -3.59
N SER A 235 10.36 15.81 -4.23
CA SER A 235 9.87 15.00 -5.34
C SER A 235 8.75 14.07 -4.87
N ARG A 236 7.90 13.67 -5.81
CA ARG A 236 6.80 12.74 -5.53
C ARG A 236 7.30 11.42 -4.93
N GLN A 237 8.43 10.91 -5.42
CA GLN A 237 9.00 9.66 -4.93
C GLN A 237 9.46 9.80 -3.47
N GLU A 238 10.11 10.91 -3.11
CA GLU A 238 10.53 11.16 -1.73
C GLU A 238 9.33 11.22 -0.78
N LYS A 239 8.24 11.92 -1.16
CA LYS A 239 7.01 11.96 -0.35
C LYS A 239 6.43 10.56 -0.12
N LEU A 240 6.37 9.73 -1.16
CA LEU A 240 5.87 8.36 -1.08
C LEU A 240 6.77 7.47 -0.21
N ASN A 241 8.09 7.65 -0.29
CA ASN A 241 9.04 6.92 0.54
C ASN A 241 8.84 7.27 2.04
N TRP A 242 8.62 8.55 2.36
CA TRP A 242 8.30 8.97 3.73
C TRP A 242 6.96 8.43 4.23
N GLU A 243 5.92 8.43 3.39
CA GLU A 243 4.64 7.80 3.74
C GLU A 243 4.82 6.32 4.07
N LYS A 244 5.55 5.58 3.24
CA LYS A 244 5.83 4.17 3.51
C LYS A 244 6.64 3.98 4.78
N GLU A 245 7.63 4.83 5.05
CA GLU A 245 8.44 4.73 6.25
C GLU A 245 7.63 4.96 7.53
N LEU A 246 6.80 6.01 7.54
CA LEU A 246 6.10 6.49 8.74
C LEU A 246 4.72 5.86 8.95
N LEU A 247 3.99 5.61 7.87
CA LEU A 247 2.64 5.04 7.90
C LEU A 247 2.66 3.53 7.63
N GLY A 248 3.78 3.02 7.10
CA GLY A 248 3.95 1.62 6.74
C GLY A 248 3.49 1.26 5.32
N PHE A 249 2.89 2.20 4.58
CA PHE A 249 2.40 1.98 3.22
C PHE A 249 2.18 3.31 2.48
N TYR A 250 1.95 3.26 1.17
CA TYR A 250 1.64 4.44 0.36
C TYR A 250 0.16 4.82 0.51
N VAL A 251 -0.15 5.93 1.18
CA VAL A 251 -1.54 6.39 1.34
C VAL A 251 -1.96 7.18 0.11
N SER A 252 -1.12 8.10 -0.35
CA SER A 252 -1.47 9.06 -1.39
C SER A 252 -1.60 8.41 -2.77
N ASP A 253 -0.59 7.63 -3.18
CA ASP A 253 -0.65 6.87 -4.42
C ASP A 253 0.39 5.74 -4.44
N HIS A 254 -0.03 4.53 -4.83
CA HIS A 254 0.94 3.44 -4.98
C HIS A 254 1.75 3.66 -6.28
N PRO A 255 3.09 3.54 -6.28
CA PRO A 255 3.92 3.76 -7.48
C PRO A 255 3.48 2.94 -8.72
N LEU A 256 3.00 1.71 -8.46
CA LEU A 256 2.42 0.80 -9.47
C LEU A 256 0.94 1.07 -9.84
N LYS A 257 0.24 2.05 -9.24
CA LYS A 257 -1.13 2.37 -9.65
C LYS A 257 -1.16 2.87 -11.10
N SER A 258 -0.14 3.61 -11.51
CA SER A 258 0.11 4.01 -12.92
C SER A 258 0.27 2.82 -13.87
N ALA A 259 0.67 1.65 -13.33
CA ALA A 259 0.82 0.41 -14.07
C ALA A 259 -0.48 -0.39 -14.22
N ARG A 260 -1.61 0.02 -13.61
CA ARG A 260 -2.89 -0.71 -13.72
C ARG A 260 -3.35 -0.95 -15.17
N PRO A 261 -3.27 0.03 -16.09
CA PRO A 261 -3.61 -0.21 -17.50
C PRO A 261 -2.70 -1.26 -18.15
N VAL A 262 -1.41 -1.26 -17.78
CA VAL A 262 -0.41 -2.23 -18.23
C VAL A 262 -0.71 -3.63 -17.70
N ALA A 263 -1.11 -3.75 -16.44
CA ALA A 263 -1.48 -5.01 -15.81
C ALA A 263 -2.68 -5.67 -16.53
N GLN A 264 -3.67 -4.88 -16.97
CA GLN A 264 -4.79 -5.41 -17.76
C GLN A 264 -4.34 -5.99 -19.12
N VAL A 265 -3.29 -5.42 -19.71
CA VAL A 265 -2.71 -5.87 -20.99
C VAL A 265 -1.80 -7.08 -20.80
N LEU A 266 -0.97 -7.09 -19.77
CA LEU A 266 0.03 -8.15 -19.54
C LEU A 266 -0.55 -9.34 -18.76
N SER A 267 -1.66 -9.14 -18.04
CA SER A 267 -2.27 -10.11 -17.11
C SER A 267 -1.23 -10.75 -16.17
N PRO A 268 -0.43 -9.94 -15.46
CA PRO A 268 0.48 -10.47 -14.46
C PRO A 268 -0.32 -11.17 -13.35
N VAL A 269 0.26 -12.22 -12.78
CA VAL A 269 -0.27 -12.85 -11.56
C VAL A 269 -0.01 -11.92 -10.39
N SER A 270 -1.04 -11.70 -9.56
CA SER A 270 -0.91 -10.93 -8.32
C SER A 270 -0.05 -11.68 -7.32
N LEU A 271 0.77 -10.96 -6.54
CA LEU A 271 1.59 -11.59 -5.50
C LEU A 271 0.75 -12.28 -4.42
N ALA A 272 -0.47 -11.81 -4.16
CA ALA A 272 -1.41 -12.46 -3.24
C ALA A 272 -1.89 -13.84 -3.72
N GLU A 273 -1.91 -14.08 -5.04
CA GLU A 273 -2.36 -15.33 -5.66
C GLU A 273 -1.24 -16.38 -5.79
N LEU A 274 -0.01 -16.05 -5.37
CA LEU A 274 1.13 -16.98 -5.44
C LEU A 274 0.88 -18.26 -4.64
N GLY A 275 0.11 -18.17 -3.54
CA GLY A 275 -0.36 -19.30 -2.73
C GLY A 275 -1.08 -20.38 -3.51
N ASP A 276 -1.84 -19.97 -4.53
CA ASP A 276 -2.69 -20.87 -5.31
C ASP A 276 -1.95 -21.48 -6.51
N GLN A 277 -0.71 -21.03 -6.77
CA GLN A 277 0.08 -21.49 -7.90
C GLN A 277 0.87 -22.74 -7.55
N LYS A 278 0.83 -23.73 -8.46
CA LYS A 278 1.65 -24.94 -8.33
C LYS A 278 3.13 -24.60 -8.42
N LYS A 279 3.95 -25.27 -7.59
CA LYS A 279 5.41 -25.23 -7.68
C LYS A 279 5.87 -25.52 -9.10
N GLY A 280 6.74 -24.65 -9.60
CA GLY A 280 7.36 -24.75 -10.92
C GLY A 280 6.59 -24.11 -12.07
N THR A 281 5.41 -23.54 -11.80
CA THR A 281 4.70 -22.67 -12.76
C THR A 281 5.55 -21.44 -13.08
N THR A 282 5.66 -21.11 -14.36
CA THR A 282 6.25 -19.85 -14.82
C THR A 282 5.15 -18.80 -14.94
N LEU A 283 5.37 -17.62 -14.37
CA LEU A 283 4.45 -16.50 -14.39
C LEU A 283 5.20 -15.20 -14.71
N SER A 284 4.43 -14.16 -15.01
CA SER A 284 4.91 -12.78 -15.03
C SER A 284 4.20 -11.99 -13.95
N ALA A 285 4.93 -11.10 -13.28
CA ALA A 285 4.38 -10.20 -12.25
C ALA A 285 4.87 -8.77 -12.50
N ILE A 286 4.01 -7.77 -12.27
CA ILE A 286 4.43 -6.36 -12.21
C ILE A 286 4.71 -6.04 -10.75
N VAL A 287 5.94 -5.69 -10.45
CA VAL A 287 6.41 -5.52 -9.08
C VAL A 287 7.29 -4.28 -8.96
N MET A 288 7.41 -3.80 -7.74
CA MET A 288 8.42 -2.84 -7.35
C MET A 288 9.41 -3.53 -6.42
N LEU A 289 10.71 -3.34 -6.67
CA LEU A 289 11.75 -3.85 -5.78
C LEU A 289 11.81 -2.99 -4.52
N THR A 290 11.56 -3.57 -3.36
CA THR A 290 11.65 -2.85 -2.09
C THR A 290 13.03 -2.96 -1.46
N GLU A 291 13.68 -4.12 -1.65
CA GLU A 291 15.01 -4.39 -1.13
C GLU A 291 15.77 -5.30 -2.07
N VAL A 292 17.07 -5.04 -2.24
CA VAL A 292 17.99 -5.89 -3.00
C VAL A 292 19.18 -6.23 -2.10
N LYS A 293 19.37 -7.52 -1.82
CA LYS A 293 20.46 -8.07 -1.01
C LYS A 293 21.40 -8.90 -1.90
N PRO A 294 22.50 -8.32 -2.40
CA PRO A 294 23.51 -9.06 -3.14
C PRO A 294 24.20 -10.11 -2.26
N HIS A 295 24.47 -11.28 -2.81
CA HIS A 295 25.12 -12.38 -2.11
C HIS A 295 26.09 -13.11 -3.05
N LEU A 296 27.13 -13.73 -2.49
CA LEU A 296 28.03 -14.59 -3.26
C LEU A 296 27.70 -16.07 -3.02
N THR A 297 27.69 -16.89 -4.07
CA THR A 297 27.42 -18.32 -3.93
C THR A 297 28.55 -19.02 -3.18
N LYS A 298 28.21 -19.92 -2.26
CA LYS A 298 29.20 -20.65 -1.44
C LYS A 298 30.12 -21.57 -2.26
N THR A 299 29.62 -22.09 -3.38
CA THR A 299 30.33 -23.08 -4.19
C THR A 299 31.35 -22.47 -5.15
N ASN A 300 30.99 -21.37 -5.82
CA ASN A 300 31.80 -20.81 -6.93
C ASN A 300 32.04 -19.29 -6.81
N ASN A 301 31.68 -18.67 -5.68
CA ASN A 301 31.84 -17.23 -5.43
C ASN A 301 31.20 -16.32 -6.50
N GLN A 302 30.12 -16.77 -7.15
CA GLN A 302 29.40 -16.01 -8.17
C GLN A 302 28.34 -15.11 -7.53
N ARG A 303 28.09 -13.93 -8.09
CA ARG A 303 27.11 -12.97 -7.57
C ARG A 303 25.68 -13.43 -7.83
N MET A 304 24.83 -13.39 -6.81
CA MET A 304 23.38 -13.59 -6.87
C MET A 304 22.70 -12.51 -6.02
N ALA A 305 21.37 -12.42 -6.03
CA ALA A 305 20.65 -11.53 -5.12
C ALA A 305 19.38 -12.17 -4.58
N PHE A 306 19.09 -11.88 -3.32
CA PHE A 306 17.76 -11.99 -2.74
C PHE A 306 17.08 -10.64 -2.88
N VAL A 307 15.84 -10.62 -3.36
CA VAL A 307 15.07 -9.39 -3.54
C VAL A 307 13.76 -9.48 -2.80
N GLN A 308 13.33 -8.37 -2.22
CA GLN A 308 11.96 -8.20 -1.75
C GLN A 308 11.20 -7.43 -2.83
N ILE A 309 10.03 -7.94 -3.20
CA ILE A 309 9.19 -7.38 -4.25
C ILE A 309 7.80 -7.13 -3.68
N GLU A 310 7.18 -6.04 -4.12
CA GLU A 310 5.81 -5.70 -3.76
C GLU A 310 4.96 -5.34 -4.98
N ASP A 311 3.68 -5.65 -4.90
CA ASP A 311 2.67 -5.19 -5.85
C ASP A 311 1.50 -4.51 -5.11
N LEU A 312 0.43 -4.18 -5.83
CA LEU A 312 -0.77 -3.56 -5.23
C LEU A 312 -1.51 -4.47 -4.23
N THR A 313 -1.16 -5.75 -4.15
CA THR A 313 -1.89 -6.78 -3.42
C THR A 313 -1.10 -7.37 -2.26
N GLY A 314 0.24 -7.33 -2.30
CA GLY A 314 1.09 -7.86 -1.26
C GLY A 314 2.58 -7.82 -1.57
N GLN A 315 3.34 -8.61 -0.83
CA GLN A 315 4.80 -8.71 -0.91
C GLN A 315 5.21 -10.18 -1.08
N ALA A 316 6.35 -10.40 -1.74
CA ALA A 316 6.94 -11.72 -1.92
C ALA A 316 8.47 -11.65 -1.95
N GLU A 317 9.12 -12.78 -1.68
CA GLU A 317 10.57 -12.91 -1.80
C GLU A 317 10.94 -13.44 -3.19
N GLY A 318 12.03 -12.91 -3.75
CA GLY A 318 12.58 -13.32 -5.02
C GLY A 318 14.06 -13.70 -4.92
N VAL A 319 14.48 -14.65 -5.76
CA VAL A 319 15.88 -15.07 -5.90
C VAL A 319 16.33 -14.88 -7.34
N VAL A 320 17.44 -14.16 -7.52
CA VAL A 320 18.11 -13.98 -8.81
C VAL A 320 19.42 -14.75 -8.80
N PHE A 321 19.47 -15.89 -9.49
CA PHE A 321 20.69 -16.70 -9.59
C PHE A 321 21.75 -16.07 -10.52
N PRO A 322 23.04 -16.46 -10.42
CA PRO A 322 24.13 -15.73 -11.06
C PRO A 322 24.00 -15.48 -12.55
N LYS A 323 23.57 -16.49 -13.31
CA LYS A 323 23.36 -16.37 -14.76
C LYS A 323 22.33 -15.30 -15.13
N THR A 324 21.31 -15.11 -14.30
CA THR A 324 20.30 -14.06 -14.48
C THR A 324 20.80 -12.74 -13.92
N TYR A 325 21.47 -12.78 -12.76
CA TYR A 325 22.01 -11.60 -12.09
C TYR A 325 22.95 -10.81 -13.01
N GLU A 326 23.86 -11.47 -13.72
CA GLU A 326 24.75 -10.83 -14.69
C GLU A 326 24.00 -10.04 -15.77
N LYS A 327 22.81 -10.49 -16.16
CA LYS A 327 22.01 -9.84 -17.21
C LYS A 327 21.19 -8.66 -16.70
N ILE A 328 20.55 -8.81 -15.55
CA ILE A 328 19.59 -7.82 -15.03
C ILE A 328 20.13 -6.98 -13.86
N SER A 329 21.40 -7.16 -13.47
CA SER A 329 21.99 -6.47 -12.30
C SER A 329 21.84 -4.95 -12.32
N SER A 330 21.88 -4.31 -13.50
CA SER A 330 21.67 -2.87 -13.63
C SER A 330 20.25 -2.41 -13.25
N LEU A 331 19.26 -3.31 -13.36
CA LEU A 331 17.86 -3.06 -13.06
C LEU A 331 17.51 -3.33 -11.58
N LEU A 332 18.35 -4.10 -10.88
CA LEU A 332 18.14 -4.51 -9.48
C LEU A 332 18.52 -3.38 -8.52
N GLN A 333 17.67 -2.36 -8.43
CA GLN A 333 17.79 -1.26 -7.48
C GLN A 333 16.50 -1.17 -6.66
N ALA A 334 16.62 -0.69 -5.41
CA ALA A 334 15.43 -0.39 -4.62
C ALA A 334 14.58 0.69 -5.34
N ASP A 335 13.27 0.58 -5.20
CA ASP A 335 12.23 1.40 -5.82
C ASP A 335 12.10 1.24 -7.36
N SER A 336 12.91 0.38 -7.99
CA SER A 336 12.75 0.05 -9.42
C SER A 336 11.41 -0.66 -9.67
N ARG A 337 10.64 -0.15 -10.65
CA ARG A 337 9.38 -0.74 -11.11
C ARG A 337 9.64 -1.66 -12.31
N LEU A 338 9.42 -2.95 -12.13
CA LEU A 338 9.77 -3.97 -13.09
C LEU A 338 8.56 -4.82 -13.47
N ILE A 339 8.54 -5.29 -14.71
CA ILE A 339 7.92 -6.59 -14.99
C ILE A 339 8.97 -7.66 -14.80
N ILE A 340 8.62 -8.70 -14.05
CA ILE A 340 9.48 -9.87 -13.84
C ILE A 340 8.85 -11.09 -14.47
N TRP A 341 9.68 -11.96 -15.04
CA TRP A 341 9.31 -13.33 -15.39
C TRP A 341 9.97 -14.24 -14.38
N ALA A 342 9.15 -15.03 -13.69
CA ALA A 342 9.61 -15.83 -12.58
C ALA A 342 8.96 -17.21 -12.56
N LYS A 343 9.63 -18.13 -11.89
CA LYS A 343 9.13 -19.46 -11.60
C LYS A 343 8.78 -19.55 -10.13
N VAL A 344 7.58 -20.05 -9.82
CA VAL A 344 7.15 -20.30 -8.45
C VAL A 344 8.01 -21.41 -7.87
N ASP A 345 8.61 -21.14 -6.72
CA ASP A 345 9.34 -22.10 -5.93
C ASP A 345 8.87 -22.04 -4.47
N GLU A 346 9.18 -23.09 -3.73
CA GLU A 346 8.78 -23.23 -2.35
C GLU A 346 9.98 -23.74 -1.57
N ARG A 347 10.36 -22.99 -0.53
CA ARG A 347 11.50 -23.25 0.33
C ARG A 347 11.17 -22.88 1.76
N ASP A 348 11.48 -23.79 2.70
CA ASP A 348 11.23 -23.59 4.14
C ASP A 348 9.77 -23.17 4.44
N GLU A 349 8.81 -23.82 3.75
CA GLU A 349 7.35 -23.54 3.82
C GLU A 349 6.94 -22.11 3.39
N LYS A 350 7.85 -21.36 2.77
CA LYS A 350 7.57 -20.06 2.16
C LYS A 350 7.61 -20.14 0.64
N ILE A 351 6.62 -19.51 0.02
CA ILE A 351 6.56 -19.35 -1.43
C ILE A 351 7.49 -18.21 -1.82
N GLN A 352 8.35 -18.48 -2.79
CA GLN A 352 9.31 -17.53 -3.34
C GLN A 352 9.28 -17.57 -4.87
N LEU A 353 9.82 -16.53 -5.50
CA LEU A 353 9.94 -16.43 -6.94
C LEU A 353 11.39 -16.58 -7.38
N ILE A 354 11.68 -17.54 -8.26
CA ILE A 354 12.96 -17.58 -8.96
C ILE A 354 12.84 -16.67 -10.18
N ILE A 355 13.48 -15.51 -10.14
CA ILE A 355 13.43 -14.53 -11.23
C ILE A 355 14.34 -14.98 -12.37
N GLU A 356 13.75 -15.19 -13.54
CA GLU A 356 14.45 -15.64 -14.75
C GLU A 356 14.79 -14.48 -15.69
N ASP A 357 13.98 -13.40 -15.68
CA ASP A 357 14.18 -12.21 -16.50
C ASP A 357 13.43 -11.00 -15.89
N ALA A 358 13.83 -9.77 -16.24
CA ALA A 358 13.18 -8.56 -15.78
C ALA A 358 13.39 -7.37 -16.74
N GLU A 359 12.39 -6.51 -16.86
CA GLU A 359 12.46 -5.27 -17.64
C GLU A 359 11.80 -4.10 -16.89
N LEU A 360 12.30 -2.88 -17.14
CA LEU A 360 11.68 -1.65 -16.61
C LEU A 360 10.32 -1.44 -17.24
N ILE A 361 9.32 -1.21 -16.39
CA ILE A 361 7.94 -1.06 -16.85
C ILE A 361 7.77 0.15 -17.77
N GLU A 362 8.58 1.19 -17.57
CA GLU A 362 8.62 2.42 -18.38
C GLU A 362 9.16 2.15 -19.79
N THR A 363 9.99 1.13 -19.94
CA THR A 363 10.57 0.75 -21.24
C THR A 363 9.71 -0.23 -22.02
N LEU A 364 8.65 -0.76 -21.41
CA LEU A 364 7.78 -1.72 -22.05
C LEU A 364 7.09 -1.11 -23.26
N ARG A 365 7.17 -1.86 -24.35
CA ARG A 365 6.50 -1.60 -25.60
C ARG A 365 5.47 -2.68 -25.83
N THR A 366 4.43 -2.35 -26.59
CA THR A 366 3.47 -3.33 -27.10
C THR A 366 3.30 -3.12 -28.60
N VAL A 367 3.08 -4.22 -29.31
CA VAL A 367 2.65 -4.17 -30.71
C VAL A 367 1.13 -4.10 -30.72
N VAL A 368 0.60 -2.99 -31.23
CA VAL A 368 -0.84 -2.80 -31.42
C VAL A 368 -1.15 -3.03 -32.89
N VAL A 369 -2.03 -3.97 -33.18
CA VAL A 369 -2.58 -4.25 -34.50
C VAL A 369 -3.96 -3.61 -34.59
N GLU A 370 -4.16 -2.72 -35.55
CA GLU A 370 -5.46 -2.10 -35.77
C GLU A 370 -6.22 -2.93 -36.81
N LEU A 371 -7.30 -3.56 -36.38
CA LEU A 371 -8.13 -4.44 -37.20
C LEU A 371 -9.46 -3.75 -37.47
N THR A 372 -9.75 -3.48 -38.74
CA THR A 372 -11.11 -3.05 -39.11
C THR A 372 -12.10 -4.20 -38.96
N PRO A 373 -13.39 -3.96 -38.67
CA PRO A 373 -14.39 -5.02 -38.56
C PRO A 373 -14.45 -5.95 -39.79
N LYS A 374 -14.17 -5.43 -40.99
CA LYS A 374 -14.10 -6.21 -42.24
C LYS A 374 -12.89 -7.15 -42.32
N GLN A 375 -11.80 -6.85 -41.59
CA GLN A 375 -10.60 -7.66 -41.55
C GLN A 375 -10.69 -8.83 -40.56
N VAL A 376 -11.70 -8.84 -39.67
CA VAL A 376 -11.92 -9.92 -38.69
C VAL A 376 -12.59 -11.13 -39.35
N THR A 377 -11.86 -11.79 -40.24
CA THR A 377 -12.28 -13.05 -40.88
C THR A 377 -11.38 -14.19 -40.42
N THR A 378 -11.87 -15.43 -40.48
CA THR A 378 -11.11 -16.63 -40.07
C THR A 378 -9.76 -16.72 -40.80
N ASN A 379 -9.72 -16.36 -42.08
CA ASN A 379 -8.51 -16.45 -42.89
C ASN A 379 -7.46 -15.41 -42.46
N ASN A 380 -7.87 -14.15 -42.29
CA ASN A 380 -6.97 -13.08 -41.83
C ASN A 380 -6.49 -13.31 -40.40
N LEU A 381 -7.35 -13.83 -39.51
CA LEU A 381 -6.96 -14.18 -38.15
C LEU A 381 -5.93 -15.33 -38.12
N ASN A 382 -6.07 -16.33 -39.00
CA ASN A 382 -5.10 -17.41 -39.13
C ASN A 382 -3.76 -16.92 -39.69
N GLN A 383 -3.78 -16.04 -40.69
CA GLN A 383 -2.59 -15.40 -41.23
C GLN A 383 -1.88 -14.55 -40.16
N LEU A 384 -2.63 -13.71 -39.43
CA LEU A 384 -2.11 -12.92 -38.32
C LEU A 384 -1.46 -13.81 -37.25
N LYS A 385 -2.15 -14.85 -36.81
CA LYS A 385 -1.62 -15.83 -35.84
C LYS A 385 -0.34 -16.50 -36.33
N SER A 386 -0.26 -16.83 -37.62
CA SER A 386 0.94 -17.45 -38.21
C SER A 386 2.14 -16.51 -38.19
N ILE A 387 1.95 -15.23 -38.56
CA ILE A 387 3.00 -14.21 -38.51
C ILE A 387 3.48 -14.05 -37.06
N LEU A 388 2.55 -13.85 -36.12
CA LEU A 388 2.90 -13.68 -34.71
C LEU A 388 3.63 -14.90 -34.14
N GLN A 389 3.22 -16.12 -34.47
CA GLN A 389 3.91 -17.34 -34.05
C GLN A 389 5.34 -17.42 -34.59
N LYS A 390 5.55 -17.09 -35.86
CA LYS A 390 6.86 -17.07 -36.51
C LYS A 390 7.83 -16.09 -35.83
N HIS A 391 7.29 -14.97 -35.36
CA HIS A 391 8.06 -13.94 -34.64
C HIS A 391 8.03 -14.11 -33.11
N SER A 392 7.40 -15.17 -32.59
CA SER A 392 7.23 -15.35 -31.14
C SER A 392 8.49 -15.76 -30.39
N GLY A 393 9.54 -16.16 -31.10
CA GLY A 393 10.84 -16.44 -30.50
C GLY A 393 10.87 -17.62 -29.52
N LYS A 394 11.90 -17.65 -28.65
CA LYS A 394 12.08 -18.72 -27.64
C LYS A 394 11.10 -18.54 -26.46
N LYS A 395 10.66 -19.64 -25.85
CA LYS A 395 9.69 -19.64 -24.73
C LYS A 395 10.17 -18.95 -23.43
N ARG A 396 11.47 -18.71 -23.25
CA ARG A 396 12.08 -18.24 -21.97
C ARG A 396 12.84 -16.93 -22.09
N GLN A 397 12.40 -16.04 -22.97
CA GLN A 397 12.94 -14.69 -23.11
C GLN A 397 11.77 -13.71 -23.00
N ALA A 398 12.03 -12.51 -22.49
CA ALA A 398 11.05 -11.42 -22.53
C ALA A 398 10.42 -11.31 -23.93
N LYS A 399 9.09 -11.26 -23.96
CA LYS A 399 8.31 -11.12 -25.20
C LYS A 399 7.47 -9.86 -25.12
N VAL A 400 7.43 -9.15 -26.23
CA VAL A 400 6.60 -7.97 -26.43
C VAL A 400 5.14 -8.42 -26.60
N PRO A 401 4.23 -7.98 -25.72
CA PRO A 401 2.81 -8.31 -25.85
C PRO A 401 2.20 -7.73 -27.12
N VAL A 402 1.27 -8.47 -27.71
CA VAL A 402 0.54 -8.07 -28.90
C VAL A 402 -0.93 -7.87 -28.56
N LEU A 403 -1.46 -6.71 -28.94
CA LEU A 403 -2.85 -6.33 -28.79
C LEU A 403 -3.48 -6.10 -30.17
N ALA A 404 -4.75 -6.44 -30.33
CA ALA A 404 -5.57 -5.94 -31.42
C ALA A 404 -6.54 -4.87 -30.91
N THR A 405 -6.75 -3.84 -31.72
CA THR A 405 -7.82 -2.86 -31.51
C THR A 405 -8.82 -2.97 -32.66
N ILE A 406 -10.10 -3.03 -32.32
CA ILE A 406 -11.20 -3.06 -33.28
C ILE A 406 -12.04 -1.80 -33.05
N PRO A 407 -12.02 -0.82 -33.97
CA PRO A 407 -12.88 0.35 -33.85
C PRO A 407 -14.33 -0.08 -34.09
N THR A 408 -15.18 0.12 -33.10
CA THR A 408 -16.64 0.04 -33.22
C THR A 408 -17.22 1.46 -33.22
N PRO A 409 -18.44 1.70 -33.75
CA PRO A 409 -19.01 3.04 -33.88
C PRO A 409 -19.11 3.86 -32.58
N GLN A 410 -19.06 3.19 -31.42
CA GLN A 410 -19.21 3.81 -30.09
C GLN A 410 -17.96 3.66 -29.20
N GLN A 411 -17.02 2.76 -29.52
CA GLN A 411 -15.82 2.51 -28.70
C GLN A 411 -14.73 1.72 -29.44
N TYR A 412 -13.48 1.76 -28.98
CA TYR A 412 -12.46 0.78 -29.35
C TYR A 412 -12.58 -0.48 -28.49
N GLN A 413 -12.72 -1.65 -29.11
CA GLN A 413 -12.59 -2.93 -28.43
C GLN A 413 -11.12 -3.38 -28.47
N PHE A 414 -10.58 -3.73 -27.30
CA PHE A 414 -9.23 -4.27 -27.17
C PHE A 414 -9.31 -5.80 -27.08
N VAL A 415 -8.57 -6.48 -27.95
CA VAL A 415 -8.44 -7.95 -27.95
C VAL A 415 -7.00 -8.30 -27.63
N ARG A 416 -6.82 -9.01 -26.52
CA ARG A 416 -5.50 -9.50 -26.11
C ARG A 416 -5.19 -10.84 -26.76
N PHE A 417 -4.02 -10.96 -27.38
CA PHE A 417 -3.52 -12.25 -27.84
C PHE A 417 -2.83 -13.02 -26.72
N ASP A 418 -3.03 -14.35 -26.73
CA ASP A 418 -2.36 -15.31 -25.85
C ASP A 418 -0.82 -15.18 -25.91
N SER A 419 -0.13 -15.51 -24.81
CA SER A 419 1.33 -15.38 -24.68
C SER A 419 2.12 -16.15 -25.75
N LYS A 420 1.53 -17.18 -26.37
CA LYS A 420 2.12 -17.87 -27.53
C LYS A 420 2.24 -17.01 -28.80
N TYR A 421 1.54 -15.88 -28.86
CA TYR A 421 1.56 -14.92 -29.97
C TYR A 421 2.33 -13.63 -29.63
N TRP A 422 2.91 -13.53 -28.44
CA TRP A 422 3.80 -12.41 -28.11
C TRP A 422 5.11 -12.55 -28.86
N VAL A 423 5.72 -11.42 -29.24
CA VAL A 423 6.81 -11.39 -30.22
C VAL A 423 8.13 -10.97 -29.61
N GLN A 424 9.22 -11.46 -30.19
CA GLN A 424 10.56 -11.20 -29.65
C GLN A 424 11.15 -9.85 -30.09
N ASN A 425 10.76 -9.37 -31.27
CA ASN A 425 11.23 -8.10 -31.82
C ASN A 425 10.02 -7.32 -32.36
N ASP A 426 9.70 -6.23 -31.69
CA ASP A 426 8.58 -5.34 -32.00
C ASP A 426 8.70 -4.75 -33.41
N GLN A 427 9.86 -4.20 -33.76
CA GLN A 427 10.08 -3.52 -35.04
C GLN A 427 10.00 -4.48 -36.24
N VAL A 428 10.65 -5.64 -36.14
CA VAL A 428 10.61 -6.66 -37.20
C VAL A 428 9.19 -7.19 -37.37
N THR A 429 8.48 -7.41 -36.26
CA THR A 429 7.09 -7.90 -36.31
C THR A 429 6.17 -6.86 -36.94
N VAL A 430 6.25 -5.59 -36.53
CA VAL A 430 5.43 -4.52 -37.11
C VAL A 430 5.66 -4.40 -38.61
N ASN A 431 6.92 -4.49 -39.07
CA ASN A 431 7.23 -4.46 -40.50
C ASN A 431 6.61 -5.65 -41.24
N ALA A 432 6.67 -6.87 -40.66
CA ALA A 432 6.07 -8.06 -41.25
C ALA A 432 4.54 -8.01 -41.29
N LEU A 433 3.91 -7.44 -40.26
CA LEU A 433 2.46 -7.22 -40.20
C LEU A 433 2.01 -6.21 -41.26
N LYS A 434 2.71 -5.07 -41.37
CA LYS A 434 2.44 -4.06 -42.41
C LYS A 434 2.60 -4.62 -43.82
N ALA A 435 3.65 -5.40 -44.07
CA ALA A 435 3.88 -6.06 -45.35
C ALA A 435 2.76 -7.06 -45.71
N SER A 436 2.04 -7.58 -44.70
CA SER A 436 0.92 -8.51 -44.87
C SER A 436 -0.45 -7.81 -44.88
N GLY A 437 -0.50 -6.47 -44.93
CA GLY A 437 -1.74 -5.69 -45.00
C GLY A 437 -2.44 -5.43 -43.66
N PHE A 438 -1.78 -5.70 -42.53
CA PHE A 438 -2.26 -5.32 -41.21
C PHE A 438 -1.65 -4.00 -40.79
N ASP A 439 -2.48 -3.04 -40.38
CA ASP A 439 -1.94 -1.83 -39.76
C ASP A 439 -1.47 -2.17 -38.35
N ALA A 440 -0.23 -1.83 -38.05
CA ALA A 440 0.41 -2.18 -36.80
C ALA A 440 1.38 -1.09 -36.37
N ARG A 441 1.45 -0.83 -35.07
CA ARG A 441 2.36 0.17 -34.50
C ARG A 441 2.92 -0.29 -33.17
N ILE A 442 4.07 0.26 -32.84
CA ILE A 442 4.67 0.11 -31.51
C ILE A 442 4.09 1.24 -30.65
N ALA A 443 3.55 0.89 -29.49
CA ALA A 443 3.08 1.86 -28.51
C ALA A 443 3.79 1.61 -27.17
N PRO A 444 4.12 2.67 -26.41
CA PRO A 444 4.55 2.50 -25.02
C PRO A 444 3.38 1.98 -24.20
N VAL A 445 3.64 1.07 -23.27
CA VAL A 445 2.57 0.48 -22.45
C VAL A 445 2.12 1.45 -21.35
N ILE A 446 3.00 2.35 -20.89
CA ILE A 446 2.70 3.48 -20.02
C ILE A 446 2.76 4.77 -20.83
N LYS A 447 1.71 5.60 -20.78
CA LYS A 447 1.83 7.00 -21.22
C LYS A 447 2.58 7.76 -20.14
N SER A 448 3.75 8.29 -20.48
CA SER A 448 4.56 9.19 -19.66
C SER A 448 3.76 10.40 -19.19
#